data_AF-A0A953BP39-F1
#
_entry.id   AF-A0A953BP39-F1
#
_cell.length_a   1.000
_cell.length_b   1.000
_cell.length_c   1.000
_cell.angle_alpha   90.00
_cell.angle_beta   90.00
_cell.angle_gamma   90.00
#
_symmetry.space_group_name_H-M   'P 1'
#
loop_
_entity.id
_entity.type
_entity.pdbx_description
1 polymer ?
#
loop_
_entity_poly.entity_id
_entity_poly.type
_entity_poly.pdbx_seq_one_letter_code
_entity_poly.pdbx_strand_id
1 'polypeptide(L)'
;MASIGWEGKRARIVFRDEDGKQQSIRLGECPKDYARSAKMAIGHLVIAKRHNGVLHPDAVRWLGGIDEVLYARVVAHGLCQPREGAAVVTLANLLDRFDAAVAVKPTTQYKYRQVADSLRAFLGADAPLASITPGHADNWRKSIAEPKANPDDKTEPAKTLARATVAKRVVIAKGVFRKAVRWGYIASNPFADLRAGSQSNPDRAYYVTVETIRAILAVCPDDQWRAIIALSRFAGLRCPSEVVGLRWGDIVWDKGRMTVRSPKTANHEGHAVRVVPIAPELRPILQDLFDRAEVGAEAVVPRLRDPSMNLRTQFERIIGKAGVKPWPRLFHNMRASCATDWVERFPAHVVAGWLGHSPMIAAQHYLQTRDAHFDLAAGVGEAAANPATHTRPSHPTGEQGESKNTENPAELVGCGVGCDPVVCGKMPPEGLEPTTR
;
A
#
# COMPACT_ATOMS: atom_id res chain seq x y z
N MET A 1 -25.07 -25.89 50.38
CA MET A 1 -25.90 -24.74 49.94
C MET A 1 -25.31 -23.45 50.53
N ALA A 2 -25.30 -22.37 49.75
CA ALA A 2 -24.84 -21.06 50.21
C ALA A 2 -25.95 -20.30 50.95
N SER A 3 -25.61 -19.52 51.98
CA SER A 3 -26.50 -18.67 52.76
C SER A 3 -25.91 -17.26 52.94
N ILE A 4 -26.75 -16.29 53.31
CA ILE A 4 -26.32 -14.90 53.55
C ILE A 4 -26.24 -14.69 55.06
N GLY A 5 -25.09 -14.28 55.55
CA GLY A 5 -24.90 -13.77 56.91
C GLY A 5 -24.81 -12.24 56.89
N TRP A 6 -25.48 -11.59 57.85
CA TRP A 6 -25.47 -10.14 58.01
C TRP A 6 -24.79 -9.74 59.31
N GLU A 7 -24.00 -8.67 59.26
CA GLU A 7 -23.40 -8.00 60.41
C GLU A 7 -23.64 -6.48 60.23
N GLY A 8 -24.71 -5.97 60.83
CA GLY A 8 -25.19 -4.62 60.55
C GLY A 8 -25.59 -4.45 59.07
N LYS A 9 -24.97 -3.47 58.40
CA LYS A 9 -25.16 -3.22 56.95
C LYS A 9 -24.25 -4.07 56.05
N ARG A 10 -23.38 -4.89 56.62
CA ARG A 10 -22.41 -5.71 55.88
C ARG A 10 -22.92 -7.11 55.65
N ALA A 11 -22.72 -7.63 54.45
CA ALA A 11 -23.11 -8.99 54.08
C ALA A 11 -21.87 -9.88 53.85
N ARG A 12 -22.04 -11.17 54.16
CA ARG A 12 -21.14 -12.25 53.75
C ARG A 12 -21.94 -13.42 53.19
N ILE A 13 -21.38 -14.11 52.22
CA ILE A 13 -21.92 -15.38 51.73
C ILE A 13 -21.19 -16.51 52.42
N VAL A 14 -21.93 -17.35 53.13
CA VAL A 14 -21.42 -18.53 53.83
C VAL A 14 -21.75 -19.76 52.99
N PHE A 15 -20.79 -20.65 52.77
CA PHE A 15 -20.97 -21.89 52.02
C PHE A 15 -20.08 -22.99 52.59
N ARG A 16 -20.23 -24.22 52.12
CA ARG A 16 -19.33 -25.33 52.45
C ARG A 16 -18.52 -25.69 51.22
N ASP A 17 -17.23 -25.90 51.39
CA ASP A 17 -16.33 -26.36 50.32
C ASP A 17 -16.51 -27.87 50.04
N GLU A 18 -15.59 -28.43 49.25
CA GLU A 18 -15.58 -29.85 48.84
C GLU A 18 -15.24 -30.78 50.01
N ASP A 19 -14.38 -30.29 50.92
CA ASP A 19 -13.99 -30.98 52.16
C ASP A 19 -15.06 -30.85 53.27
N GLY A 20 -16.18 -30.18 52.98
CA GLY A 20 -17.28 -29.99 53.92
C GLY A 20 -17.04 -28.90 54.98
N LYS A 21 -15.92 -28.17 54.91
CA LYS A 21 -15.57 -27.08 55.82
C LYS A 21 -16.36 -25.82 55.48
N GLN A 22 -16.78 -25.09 56.50
CA GLN A 22 -17.52 -23.84 56.32
C GLN A 22 -16.57 -22.71 55.91
N GLN A 23 -16.87 -22.10 54.77
CA GLN A 23 -16.16 -20.96 54.19
C GLN A 23 -17.08 -19.74 54.15
N SER A 24 -16.49 -18.54 54.12
CA SER A 24 -17.27 -17.32 53.96
C SER A 24 -16.55 -16.26 53.12
N ILE A 25 -17.26 -15.70 52.14
CA ILE A 25 -16.79 -14.56 51.33
C ILE A 25 -17.51 -13.31 51.81
N ARG A 26 -16.75 -12.30 52.25
CA ARG A 26 -17.29 -11.00 52.65
C ARG A 26 -17.60 -10.15 51.41
N LEU A 27 -18.83 -9.66 51.30
CA LEU A 27 -19.27 -8.72 50.26
C LEU A 27 -19.02 -7.27 50.69
N GLY A 28 -19.01 -6.98 51.98
CA GLY A 28 -18.95 -5.62 52.50
C GLY A 28 -20.35 -5.01 52.63
N GLU A 29 -20.46 -3.68 52.62
CA GLU A 29 -21.75 -2.99 52.64
C GLU A 29 -22.40 -3.06 51.26
N CYS A 30 -23.56 -3.70 51.17
CA CYS A 30 -24.26 -3.85 49.91
C CYS A 30 -25.79 -3.94 50.10
N PRO A 31 -26.59 -3.57 49.07
CA PRO A 31 -28.04 -3.78 49.08
C PRO A 31 -28.42 -5.26 49.22
N LYS A 32 -29.59 -5.53 49.81
CA LYS A 32 -30.10 -6.89 50.01
C LYS A 32 -30.24 -7.68 48.69
N ASP A 33 -30.63 -7.01 47.61
CA ASP A 33 -30.79 -7.65 46.30
C ASP A 33 -29.45 -8.05 45.69
N TYR A 34 -28.41 -7.22 45.85
CA TYR A 34 -27.06 -7.60 45.45
C TYR A 34 -26.56 -8.83 46.23
N ALA A 35 -26.80 -8.90 47.54
CA ALA A 35 -26.44 -10.05 48.36
C ALA A 35 -27.18 -11.33 47.92
N ARG A 36 -28.43 -11.23 47.46
CA ARG A 36 -29.18 -12.37 46.87
C ARG A 36 -28.55 -12.84 45.56
N SER A 37 -28.20 -11.91 44.66
CA SER A 37 -27.52 -12.25 43.40
C SER A 37 -26.16 -12.90 43.65
N ALA A 38 -25.37 -12.37 44.58
CA ALA A 38 -24.08 -12.94 44.97
C ALA A 38 -24.23 -14.33 45.60
N LYS A 39 -25.25 -14.55 46.45
CA LYS A 39 -25.57 -15.88 47.00
C LYS A 39 -25.83 -16.91 45.91
N MET A 40 -26.64 -16.55 44.91
CA MET A 40 -26.96 -17.43 43.78
C MET A 40 -25.71 -17.75 42.96
N ALA A 41 -24.96 -16.71 42.55
CA ALA A 41 -23.73 -16.87 41.78
C ALA A 41 -22.69 -17.75 42.49
N ILE A 42 -22.36 -17.45 43.75
CA ILE A 42 -21.42 -18.26 44.55
C ILE A 42 -21.95 -19.69 44.75
N GLY A 43 -23.26 -19.86 44.93
CA GLY A 43 -23.89 -21.17 44.98
C GLY A 43 -23.62 -22.00 43.72
N HIS A 44 -23.80 -21.40 42.55
CA HIS A 44 -23.50 -22.05 41.27
C HIS A 44 -22.00 -22.36 41.11
N LEU A 45 -21.10 -21.46 41.51
CA LEU A 45 -19.66 -21.72 41.47
C LEU A 45 -19.26 -22.91 42.35
N VAL A 46 -19.82 -23.00 43.56
CA VAL A 46 -19.57 -24.12 44.48
C VAL A 46 -20.08 -25.45 43.90
N ILE A 47 -21.25 -25.46 43.27
CA ILE A 47 -21.80 -26.64 42.61
C ILE A 47 -20.90 -27.07 41.44
N ALA A 48 -20.51 -26.12 40.60
CA ALA A 48 -19.65 -26.38 39.45
C ALA A 48 -18.30 -26.96 39.88
N LYS A 49 -17.67 -26.38 40.92
CA LYS A 49 -16.41 -26.89 41.48
C LYS A 49 -16.56 -28.34 41.97
N ARG A 50 -17.54 -28.60 42.84
CA ARG A 50 -17.76 -29.91 43.48
C ARG A 50 -18.02 -31.04 42.49
N HIS A 51 -18.67 -30.74 41.37
CA HIS A 51 -19.04 -31.74 40.37
C HIS A 51 -18.17 -31.69 39.11
N ASN A 52 -17.10 -30.88 39.11
CA ASN A 52 -16.27 -30.62 37.94
C ASN A 52 -17.10 -30.25 36.69
N GLY A 53 -18.14 -29.43 36.89
CA GLY A 53 -19.12 -29.05 35.88
C GLY A 53 -18.86 -27.68 35.26
N VAL A 54 -19.59 -27.37 34.18
CA VAL A 54 -19.52 -26.05 33.51
C VAL A 54 -20.12 -24.97 34.41
N LEU A 55 -19.51 -23.77 34.40
CA LEU A 55 -20.02 -22.63 35.15
C LEU A 55 -21.41 -22.19 34.64
N HIS A 56 -22.33 -21.96 35.58
CA HIS A 56 -23.67 -21.45 35.25
C HIS A 56 -23.60 -20.03 34.64
N PRO A 57 -24.39 -19.70 33.60
CA PRO A 57 -24.36 -18.39 32.95
C PRO A 57 -24.50 -17.19 33.89
N ASP A 58 -25.36 -17.29 34.90
CA ASP A 58 -25.53 -16.22 35.89
C ASP A 58 -24.31 -16.03 36.80
N ALA A 59 -23.56 -17.10 37.08
CA ALA A 59 -22.31 -17.00 37.82
C ALA A 59 -21.23 -16.33 36.97
N VAL A 60 -21.16 -16.65 35.67
CA VAL A 60 -20.25 -15.99 34.72
C VAL A 60 -20.56 -14.51 34.59
N ARG A 61 -21.85 -14.16 34.42
CA ARG A 61 -22.30 -12.75 34.34
C ARG A 61 -21.96 -11.98 35.62
N TRP A 62 -22.19 -12.59 36.78
CA TRP A 62 -21.85 -11.96 38.06
C TRP A 62 -20.34 -11.78 38.21
N LEU A 63 -19.52 -12.80 37.91
CA LEU A 63 -18.06 -12.71 37.92
C LEU A 63 -17.51 -11.60 36.99
N GLY A 64 -18.17 -11.33 35.87
CA GLY A 64 -17.83 -10.23 34.97
C GLY A 64 -18.18 -8.84 35.50
N GLY A 65 -19.12 -8.74 36.46
CA GLY A 65 -19.61 -7.47 37.00
C GLY A 65 -19.05 -7.08 38.37
N ILE A 66 -18.29 -7.95 39.05
CA ILE A 66 -17.68 -7.65 40.36
C ILE A 66 -16.31 -6.98 40.22
N ASP A 67 -15.95 -6.20 41.24
CA ASP A 67 -14.65 -5.55 41.38
C ASP A 67 -13.50 -6.57 41.62
N GLU A 68 -12.26 -6.12 41.39
CA GLU A 68 -11.05 -6.96 41.51
C GLU A 68 -10.82 -7.50 42.93
N VAL A 69 -11.22 -6.76 43.97
CA VAL A 69 -11.03 -7.18 45.38
C VAL A 69 -11.96 -8.34 45.70
N LEU A 70 -13.22 -8.25 45.28
CA LEU A 70 -14.20 -9.32 45.44
C LEU A 70 -13.88 -10.51 44.53
N TYR A 71 -13.43 -10.27 43.30
CA TYR A 71 -13.00 -11.33 42.38
C TYR A 71 -11.83 -12.13 42.97
N ALA A 72 -10.79 -11.45 43.49
CA ALA A 72 -9.65 -12.09 44.14
C ALA A 72 -10.07 -12.96 45.34
N ARG A 73 -11.08 -12.55 46.12
CA ARG A 73 -11.63 -13.37 47.21
C ARG A 73 -12.28 -14.65 46.68
N VAL A 74 -13.03 -14.58 45.57
CA VAL A 74 -13.65 -15.76 44.95
C VAL A 74 -12.59 -16.73 44.43
N VAL A 75 -11.53 -16.21 43.80
CA VAL A 75 -10.35 -16.99 43.36
C VAL A 75 -9.62 -17.64 44.53
N ALA A 76 -9.45 -16.93 45.65
CA ALA A 76 -8.77 -17.47 46.84
C ALA A 76 -9.49 -18.69 47.45
N HIS A 77 -10.80 -18.83 47.23
CA HIS A 77 -11.56 -20.03 47.59
C HIS A 77 -11.56 -21.12 46.49
N GLY A 78 -10.82 -20.90 45.41
CA GLY A 78 -10.70 -21.79 44.26
C GLY A 78 -12.03 -21.99 43.51
N LEU A 79 -12.93 -21.01 43.56
CA LEU A 79 -14.25 -21.10 42.93
C LEU A 79 -14.24 -20.71 41.44
N CYS A 80 -13.19 -20.01 41.00
CA CYS A 80 -12.91 -19.72 39.60
C CYS A 80 -11.39 -19.54 39.40
N GLN A 81 -10.95 -19.58 38.14
CA GLN A 81 -9.56 -19.27 37.81
C GLN A 81 -9.30 -17.75 37.96
N PRO A 82 -8.05 -17.34 38.28
CA PRO A 82 -7.64 -15.95 38.17
C PRO A 82 -8.04 -15.40 36.79
N ARG A 83 -8.44 -14.13 36.72
CA ARG A 83 -8.49 -13.47 35.40
C ARG A 83 -7.07 -13.56 34.86
N GLU A 84 -6.87 -14.29 33.77
CA GLU A 84 -5.71 -13.98 32.93
C GLU A 84 -5.86 -12.51 32.60
N GLY A 85 -4.99 -11.66 33.15
CA GLY A 85 -4.97 -10.25 32.77
C GLY A 85 -4.86 -10.28 31.26
N ALA A 86 -5.95 -9.94 30.56
CA ALA A 86 -6.01 -10.07 29.12
C ALA A 86 -4.76 -9.37 28.59
N ALA A 87 -3.82 -10.15 28.04
CA ALA A 87 -2.49 -9.65 27.71
C ALA A 87 -2.71 -8.35 26.95
N VAL A 88 -2.33 -7.23 27.57
CA VAL A 88 -2.67 -5.92 27.05
C VAL A 88 -1.96 -5.84 25.71
N VAL A 89 -2.71 -5.98 24.62
CA VAL A 89 -2.11 -5.96 23.30
C VAL A 89 -1.54 -4.56 23.11
N THR A 90 -0.22 -4.48 23.02
CA THR A 90 0.48 -3.21 22.90
C THR A 90 0.67 -2.83 21.44
N LEU A 91 1.08 -1.58 21.22
CA LEU A 91 1.49 -1.11 19.91
C LEU A 91 2.64 -1.95 19.33
N ALA A 92 3.62 -2.34 20.15
CA ALA A 92 4.71 -3.21 19.71
C ALA A 92 4.17 -4.53 19.16
N ASN A 93 3.27 -5.20 19.89
CA ASN A 93 2.69 -6.47 19.44
C ASN A 93 1.98 -6.33 18.08
N LEU A 94 1.23 -5.24 17.88
CA LEU A 94 0.57 -4.98 16.60
C LEU A 94 1.59 -4.80 15.46
N LEU A 95 2.60 -3.97 15.68
CA LEU A 95 3.58 -3.62 14.65
C LEU A 95 4.46 -4.82 14.27
N ASP A 96 4.86 -5.64 15.24
CA ASP A 96 5.66 -6.84 15.02
C ASP A 96 4.86 -7.89 14.26
N ARG A 97 3.60 -8.12 14.66
CA ARG A 97 2.68 -9.01 13.92
C ARG A 97 2.41 -8.47 12.52
N PHE A 98 2.30 -7.15 12.35
CA PHE A 98 2.15 -6.53 11.04
C PHE A 98 3.35 -6.79 10.14
N ASP A 99 4.58 -6.57 10.61
CA ASP A 99 5.80 -6.84 9.82
C ASP A 99 5.92 -8.33 9.46
N ALA A 100 5.61 -9.23 10.39
CA ALA A 100 5.64 -10.67 10.15
C ALA A 100 4.56 -11.15 9.15
N ALA A 101 3.39 -10.49 9.12
CA ALA A 101 2.27 -10.92 8.28
C ALA A 101 2.31 -10.35 6.85
N VAL A 102 3.12 -9.33 6.56
CA VAL A 102 3.14 -8.69 5.23
C VAL A 102 4.10 -9.40 4.27
N ALA A 103 3.55 -10.08 3.26
CA ALA A 103 4.32 -10.58 2.13
C ALA A 103 4.51 -9.49 1.06
N VAL A 104 5.50 -8.60 1.24
CA VAL A 104 5.79 -7.48 0.31
C VAL A 104 7.27 -7.43 -0.09
N LYS A 105 7.59 -6.70 -1.16
CA LYS A 105 8.97 -6.48 -1.60
C LYS A 105 9.81 -5.78 -0.51
N PRO A 106 11.14 -6.03 -0.42
CA PRO A 106 12.01 -5.45 0.62
C PRO A 106 11.93 -3.92 0.73
N THR A 107 11.87 -3.21 -0.40
CA THR A 107 11.73 -1.74 -0.43
C THR A 107 10.41 -1.23 0.13
N THR A 108 9.36 -2.05 0.08
CA THR A 108 8.05 -1.74 0.66
C THR A 108 8.05 -2.04 2.15
N GLN A 109 8.63 -3.17 2.56
CA GLN A 109 8.82 -3.53 3.96
C GLN A 109 9.64 -2.48 4.71
N TYR A 110 10.73 -1.98 4.10
CA TYR A 110 11.52 -0.88 4.67
C TYR A 110 10.66 0.36 4.97
N LYS A 111 9.73 0.74 4.07
CA LYS A 111 8.81 1.87 4.31
C LYS A 111 7.81 1.58 5.43
N TYR A 112 7.36 0.34 5.57
CA TYR A 112 6.49 -0.05 6.67
C TYR A 112 7.22 0.04 8.00
N ARG A 113 8.47 -0.43 8.08
CA ARG A 113 9.32 -0.29 9.27
C ARG A 113 9.54 1.17 9.65
N GLN A 114 9.88 2.05 8.70
CA GLN A 114 10.00 3.49 8.97
C GLN A 114 8.73 4.11 9.58
N VAL A 115 7.54 3.64 9.19
CA VAL A 115 6.28 4.09 9.77
C VAL A 115 6.06 3.48 11.15
N ALA A 116 6.32 2.18 11.31
CA ALA A 116 6.23 1.48 12.58
C ALA A 116 7.14 2.13 13.64
N ASP A 117 8.39 2.42 13.30
CA ASP A 117 9.35 3.07 14.19
C ASP A 117 8.90 4.48 14.55
N SER A 118 8.36 5.22 13.57
CA SER A 118 7.79 6.54 13.81
C SER A 118 6.54 6.51 14.70
N LEU A 119 5.76 5.42 14.70
CA LEU A 119 4.63 5.23 15.60
C LEU A 119 5.12 4.86 17.00
N ARG A 120 6.07 3.93 17.13
CA ARG A 120 6.70 3.56 18.40
C ARG A 120 7.31 4.76 19.10
N ALA A 121 8.08 5.56 18.37
CA ALA A 121 8.76 6.74 18.91
C ALA A 121 7.78 7.82 19.43
N PHE A 122 6.57 7.89 18.88
CA PHE A 122 5.60 8.93 19.24
C PHE A 122 4.56 8.47 20.27
N LEU A 123 4.02 7.26 20.10
CA LEU A 123 2.97 6.72 20.96
C LEU A 123 3.51 5.92 22.14
N GLY A 124 4.77 5.44 22.06
CA GLY A 124 5.34 4.48 22.99
C GLY A 124 5.09 3.03 22.54
N ALA A 125 6.12 2.18 22.62
CA ALA A 125 6.03 0.78 22.21
C ALA A 125 5.02 -0.02 23.07
N ASP A 126 4.99 0.27 24.37
CA ASP A 126 4.14 -0.42 25.36
C ASP A 126 2.74 0.18 25.48
N ALA A 127 2.39 1.16 24.64
CA ALA A 127 1.08 1.79 24.66
C ALA A 127 -0.02 0.73 24.41
N PRO A 128 -0.99 0.58 25.33
CA PRO A 128 -2.15 -0.28 25.11
C PRO A 128 -2.90 0.13 23.85
N LEU A 129 -3.20 -0.79 22.94
CA LEU A 129 -3.91 -0.42 21.71
C LEU A 129 -5.28 0.22 21.98
N ALA A 130 -5.95 -0.19 23.05
CA ALA A 130 -7.24 0.34 23.48
C ALA A 130 -7.18 1.82 23.93
N SER A 131 -6.00 2.33 24.32
CA SER A 131 -5.84 3.75 24.70
C SER A 131 -5.50 4.65 23.52
N ILE A 132 -5.28 4.10 22.32
CA ILE A 132 -4.94 4.88 21.13
C ILE A 132 -6.22 5.48 20.53
N THR A 133 -6.33 6.81 20.59
CA THR A 133 -7.49 7.56 20.12
C THR A 133 -7.22 8.25 18.78
N PRO A 134 -8.27 8.73 18.07
CA PRO A 134 -8.09 9.60 16.91
C PRO A 134 -7.26 10.86 17.18
N GLY A 135 -7.37 11.46 18.38
CA GLY A 135 -6.55 12.61 18.76
C GLY A 135 -5.04 12.29 18.78
N HIS A 136 -4.66 11.07 19.17
CA HIS A 136 -3.27 10.63 19.06
C HIS A 136 -2.81 10.50 17.60
N ALA A 137 -3.70 10.07 16.69
CA ALA A 137 -3.40 9.97 15.26
C ALA A 137 -3.17 11.35 14.62
N ASP A 138 -3.98 12.35 14.99
CA ASP A 138 -3.81 13.74 14.54
C ASP A 138 -2.50 14.33 15.06
N ASN A 139 -2.20 14.15 16.34
CA ASN A 139 -0.96 14.63 16.95
C ASN A 139 0.28 13.95 16.36
N TRP A 140 0.20 12.64 16.07
CA TRP A 140 1.26 11.93 15.36
C TRP A 140 1.50 12.49 13.96
N ARG A 141 0.42 12.74 13.20
CA ARG A 141 0.52 13.34 11.87
C ARG A 141 1.18 14.71 11.92
N LYS A 142 0.81 15.53 12.92
CA LYS A 142 1.43 16.84 13.16
C LYS A 142 2.93 16.68 13.45
N SER A 143 3.32 15.79 14.36
CA SER A 143 4.71 15.61 14.76
C SER A 143 5.63 15.08 13.65
N ILE A 144 5.11 14.31 12.68
CA ILE A 144 5.90 13.89 11.51
C ILE A 144 5.98 14.96 10.42
N ALA A 145 5.12 15.98 10.47
CA ALA A 145 5.13 17.12 9.55
C ALA A 145 5.93 18.32 10.09
N GLU A 146 6.25 18.33 11.38
CA GLU A 146 7.10 19.36 11.97
C GLU A 146 8.58 19.17 11.59
N PRO A 147 9.37 20.27 11.48
CA PRO A 147 10.80 20.20 11.26
C PRO A 147 11.49 19.45 12.39
N LYS A 148 12.37 18.49 12.05
CA LYS A 148 13.18 17.78 13.05
C LYS A 148 14.65 18.11 12.84
N ALA A 149 15.30 18.56 13.91
CA ALA A 149 16.76 18.73 13.92
C ALA A 149 17.42 17.35 13.76
N ASN A 150 18.58 17.33 13.11
CA ASN A 150 19.39 16.13 13.06
C ASN A 150 19.99 15.91 14.47
N PRO A 151 19.72 14.76 15.12
CA PRO A 151 20.26 14.50 16.45
C PRO A 151 21.80 14.42 16.46
N ASP A 152 22.41 14.02 15.34
CA ASP A 152 23.86 13.86 15.21
C ASP A 152 24.56 15.15 14.79
N ASP A 153 23.82 16.11 14.21
CA ASP A 153 24.36 17.40 13.77
C ASP A 153 23.33 18.51 13.97
N LYS A 154 23.41 19.18 15.12
CA LYS A 154 22.53 20.31 15.46
C LYS A 154 22.80 21.57 14.65
N THR A 155 23.87 21.60 13.84
CA THR A 155 24.20 22.74 12.97
C THR A 155 23.47 22.66 11.63
N GLU A 156 23.01 21.48 11.22
CA GLU A 156 22.16 21.34 10.05
C GLU A 156 20.76 21.92 10.31
N PRO A 157 20.18 22.65 9.35
CA PRO A 157 18.82 23.16 9.49
C PRO A 157 17.84 22.00 9.64
N ALA A 158 16.85 22.17 10.53
CA ALA A 158 15.82 21.16 10.77
C ALA A 158 15.13 20.76 9.47
N LYS A 159 15.12 19.46 9.18
CA LYS A 159 14.57 18.91 7.94
C LYS A 159 13.09 18.56 8.15
N THR A 160 12.25 19.05 7.24
CA THR A 160 10.82 18.74 7.21
C THR A 160 10.53 17.66 6.18
N LEU A 161 9.69 16.68 6.52
CA LEU A 161 9.24 15.70 5.54
C LEU A 161 8.37 16.34 4.45
N ALA A 162 8.62 15.98 3.20
CA ALA A 162 7.78 16.42 2.09
C ALA A 162 6.31 15.98 2.29
N ARG A 163 5.36 16.82 1.84
CA ARG A 163 3.90 16.56 1.97
C ARG A 163 3.48 15.17 1.48
N ALA A 164 4.00 14.75 0.33
CA ALA A 164 3.74 13.43 -0.24
C ALA A 164 4.28 12.28 0.64
N THR A 165 5.40 12.49 1.33
CA THR A 165 5.96 11.52 2.28
C THR A 165 5.08 11.39 3.51
N VAL A 166 4.63 12.51 4.09
CA VAL A 166 3.67 12.53 5.21
C VAL A 166 2.39 11.80 4.80
N ALA A 167 1.82 12.11 3.64
CA ALA A 167 0.64 11.43 3.11
C ALA A 167 0.84 9.92 2.97
N LYS A 168 2.02 9.49 2.49
CA LYS A 168 2.33 8.06 2.37
C LYS A 168 2.42 7.37 3.72
N ARG A 169 3.04 8.00 4.71
CA ARG A 169 3.12 7.47 6.09
C ARG A 169 1.74 7.31 6.71
N VAL A 170 0.86 8.31 6.54
CA VAL A 170 -0.53 8.24 7.02
C VAL A 170 -1.28 7.06 6.38
N VAL A 171 -1.17 6.86 5.06
CA VAL A 171 -1.83 5.72 4.39
C VAL A 171 -1.34 4.38 4.94
N ILE A 172 -0.05 4.25 5.24
CA ILE A 172 0.51 3.03 5.83
C ILE A 172 -0.03 2.83 7.25
N ALA A 173 0.00 3.85 8.11
CA ALA A 173 -0.54 3.78 9.47
C ALA A 173 -2.02 3.38 9.48
N LYS A 174 -2.84 3.96 8.58
CA LYS A 174 -4.24 3.54 8.38
C LYS A 174 -4.37 2.06 8.05
N GLY A 175 -3.47 1.53 7.20
CA GLY A 175 -3.41 0.12 6.84
C GLY A 175 -3.04 -0.79 8.01
N VAL A 176 -2.06 -0.38 8.83
CA VAL A 176 -1.65 -1.09 10.05
C VAL A 176 -2.83 -1.21 11.03
N PHE A 177 -3.48 -0.10 11.38
CA PHE A 177 -4.61 -0.13 12.32
C PHE A 177 -5.87 -0.78 11.72
N ARG A 178 -6.02 -0.80 10.40
CA ARG A 178 -7.05 -1.63 9.74
C ARG A 178 -6.79 -3.12 9.94
N LYS A 179 -5.53 -3.56 9.92
CA LYS A 179 -5.17 -4.95 10.27
C LYS A 179 -5.44 -5.24 11.75
N ALA A 180 -5.19 -4.29 12.65
CA ALA A 180 -5.52 -4.42 14.07
C ALA A 180 -7.02 -4.70 14.29
N VAL A 181 -7.90 -3.96 13.61
CA VAL A 181 -9.35 -4.23 13.62
C VAL A 181 -9.67 -5.61 13.06
N ARG A 182 -9.09 -5.96 11.90
CA ARG A 182 -9.31 -7.28 11.27
C ARG A 182 -8.85 -8.45 12.15
N TRP A 183 -7.83 -8.25 12.98
CA TRP A 183 -7.32 -9.24 13.92
C TRP A 183 -8.02 -9.24 15.28
N GLY A 184 -9.03 -8.40 15.46
CA GLY A 184 -9.80 -8.33 16.71
C GLY A 184 -9.05 -7.67 17.87
N TYR A 185 -7.96 -6.95 17.61
CA TYR A 185 -7.18 -6.29 18.67
C TYR A 185 -7.85 -5.02 19.18
N ILE A 186 -8.62 -4.34 18.32
CA ILE A 186 -9.38 -3.14 18.63
C ILE A 186 -10.70 -3.16 17.86
N ALA A 187 -11.73 -2.54 18.42
CA ALA A 187 -13.06 -2.49 17.80
C ALA A 187 -13.13 -1.54 16.60
N SER A 188 -12.34 -0.48 16.60
CA SER A 188 -12.33 0.55 15.56
C SER A 188 -10.92 1.06 15.27
N ASN A 189 -10.72 1.63 14.08
CA ASN A 189 -9.41 2.12 13.65
C ASN A 189 -9.24 3.61 14.03
N PRO A 190 -8.34 3.97 14.95
CA PRO A 190 -8.15 5.36 15.37
C PRO A 190 -7.63 6.28 14.26
N PHE A 191 -7.07 5.72 13.18
CA PHE A 191 -6.56 6.48 12.04
C PHE A 191 -7.58 6.58 10.89
N ALA A 192 -8.78 6.00 11.03
CA ALA A 192 -9.75 5.82 9.93
C ALA A 192 -10.04 7.11 9.15
N ASP A 193 -10.23 8.22 9.85
CA ASP A 193 -10.61 9.52 9.25
C ASP A 193 -9.44 10.47 9.07
N LEU A 194 -8.24 10.07 9.50
CA LEU A 194 -7.03 10.88 9.35
C LEU A 194 -6.76 11.17 7.86
N ARG A 195 -6.79 12.45 7.48
CA ARG A 195 -6.57 12.89 6.10
C ARG A 195 -5.09 12.77 5.73
N ALA A 196 -4.78 11.89 4.79
CA ALA A 196 -3.41 11.70 4.29
C ALA A 196 -2.89 12.94 3.54
N GLY A 197 -3.72 13.52 2.67
CA GLY A 197 -3.28 14.52 1.68
C GLY A 197 -2.75 13.87 0.40
N SER A 198 -2.32 14.70 -0.56
CA SER A 198 -1.85 14.21 -1.85
C SER A 198 -0.47 13.55 -1.76
N GLN A 199 -0.31 12.42 -2.47
CA GLN A 199 0.99 11.80 -2.72
C GLN A 199 1.64 12.29 -4.03
N SER A 200 0.93 13.08 -4.83
CA SER A 200 1.48 13.73 -6.01
C SER A 200 2.21 15.02 -5.65
N ASN A 201 3.25 15.32 -6.42
CA ASN A 201 3.96 16.61 -6.35
C ASN A 201 4.18 17.11 -7.79
N PRO A 202 3.23 17.92 -8.31
CA PRO A 202 3.29 18.46 -9.67
C PRO A 202 4.50 19.37 -9.91
N ASP A 203 4.99 20.07 -8.89
CA ASP A 203 6.14 21.01 -8.99
C ASP A 203 7.45 20.33 -9.42
N ARG A 204 7.48 19.00 -9.39
CA ARG A 204 8.62 18.18 -9.84
C ARG A 204 8.41 17.60 -11.24
N ALA A 205 7.34 17.95 -11.93
CA ALA A 205 7.17 17.66 -13.35
C ALA A 205 8.18 18.48 -14.16
N TYR A 206 8.77 17.85 -15.16
CA TYR A 206 9.74 18.50 -16.03
C TYR A 206 9.69 17.79 -17.38
N TYR A 207 9.55 18.57 -18.45
CA TYR A 207 9.61 18.06 -19.81
C TYR A 207 11.05 18.10 -20.32
N VAL A 208 11.55 16.95 -20.74
CA VAL A 208 12.92 16.78 -21.25
C VAL A 208 12.85 16.75 -22.77
N THR A 209 13.37 17.79 -23.41
CA THR A 209 13.34 17.92 -24.88
C THR A 209 14.23 16.88 -25.57
N VAL A 210 13.96 16.64 -26.86
CA VAL A 210 14.77 15.73 -27.67
C VAL A 210 16.17 16.31 -27.86
N GLU A 211 16.29 17.63 -28.00
CA GLU A 211 17.54 18.37 -28.17
C GLU A 211 18.44 18.20 -26.94
N THR A 212 17.87 18.37 -25.74
CA THR A 212 18.58 18.13 -24.48
C THR A 212 19.10 16.70 -24.41
N ILE A 213 18.30 15.71 -24.82
CA ILE A 213 18.73 14.31 -24.75
C ILE A 213 19.77 13.98 -25.81
N ARG A 214 19.69 14.55 -27.02
CA ARG A 214 20.75 14.42 -28.04
C ARG A 214 22.09 14.96 -27.52
N ALA A 215 22.09 16.14 -26.89
CA ALA A 215 23.31 16.70 -26.28
C ALA A 215 23.89 15.79 -25.19
N ILE A 216 23.03 15.22 -24.34
CA ILE A 216 23.42 14.27 -23.29
C ILE A 216 23.99 12.97 -23.90
N LEU A 217 23.36 12.43 -24.94
CA LEU A 217 23.81 11.20 -25.61
C LEU A 217 25.19 11.37 -26.27
N ALA A 218 25.52 12.57 -26.75
CA ALA A 218 26.81 12.89 -27.37
C ALA A 218 27.99 12.84 -26.37
N VAL A 219 27.74 13.11 -25.08
CA VAL A 219 28.77 13.12 -24.02
C VAL A 219 28.75 11.89 -23.12
N CYS A 220 27.93 10.89 -23.46
CA CYS A 220 27.85 9.66 -22.70
C CYS A 220 29.19 8.93 -22.69
N PRO A 221 29.59 8.33 -21.55
CA PRO A 221 30.89 7.68 -21.42
C PRO A 221 31.01 6.37 -22.21
N ASP A 222 29.88 5.72 -22.52
CA ASP A 222 29.82 4.44 -23.19
C ASP A 222 28.41 4.18 -23.78
N ASP A 223 28.30 3.16 -24.63
CA ASP A 223 27.05 2.80 -25.32
C ASP A 223 25.97 2.27 -24.37
N GLN A 224 26.37 1.65 -23.26
CA GLN A 224 25.40 1.20 -22.26
C GLN A 224 24.68 2.39 -21.61
N TRP A 225 25.39 3.48 -21.28
CA TRP A 225 24.78 4.72 -20.82
C TRP A 225 23.91 5.38 -21.90
N ARG A 226 24.36 5.38 -23.16
CA ARG A 226 23.53 5.85 -24.29
C ARG A 226 22.21 5.07 -24.35
N ALA A 227 22.26 3.75 -24.23
CA ALA A 227 21.08 2.89 -24.24
C ALA A 227 20.17 3.09 -23.03
N ILE A 228 20.71 3.22 -21.81
CA ILE A 228 19.92 3.48 -20.59
C ILE A 228 19.07 4.75 -20.75
N ILE A 229 19.69 5.82 -21.24
CA ILE A 229 19.05 7.13 -21.42
C ILE A 229 18.03 7.06 -22.57
N ALA A 230 18.42 6.49 -23.72
CA ALA A 230 17.57 6.35 -24.89
C ALA A 230 16.33 5.48 -24.63
N LEU A 231 16.48 4.32 -23.98
CA LEU A 231 15.36 3.44 -23.61
C LEU A 231 14.37 4.12 -22.67
N SER A 232 14.87 4.97 -21.76
CA SER A 232 14.03 5.73 -20.84
C SER A 232 13.28 6.87 -21.53
N ARG A 233 13.92 7.57 -22.49
CA ARG A 233 13.34 8.76 -23.14
C ARG A 233 12.55 8.48 -24.40
N PHE A 234 12.95 7.49 -25.20
CA PHE A 234 12.36 7.23 -26.53
C PHE A 234 11.47 6.00 -26.58
N ALA A 235 11.52 5.13 -25.56
CA ALA A 235 10.59 4.01 -25.38
C ALA A 235 9.85 4.06 -24.04
N GLY A 236 10.15 5.06 -23.20
CA GLY A 236 9.48 5.28 -21.94
C GLY A 236 9.66 4.15 -20.93
N LEU A 237 10.72 3.33 -21.00
CA LEU A 237 10.91 2.23 -20.05
C LEU A 237 11.19 2.75 -18.63
N ARG A 238 10.71 2.02 -17.63
CA ARG A 238 11.03 2.29 -16.21
C ARG A 238 12.48 1.86 -15.95
N CYS A 239 13.33 2.82 -15.61
CA CYS A 239 14.72 2.56 -15.24
C CYS A 239 14.88 2.55 -13.71
N PRO A 240 15.59 1.57 -13.12
CA PRO A 240 16.24 0.42 -13.78
C PRO A 240 15.32 -0.79 -14.00
N SER A 241 14.16 -0.85 -13.33
CA SER A 241 13.40 -2.09 -13.12
C SER A 241 12.95 -2.84 -14.38
N GLU A 242 12.76 -2.16 -15.50
CA GLU A 242 12.41 -2.80 -16.78
C GLU A 242 13.65 -2.94 -17.67
N VAL A 243 14.52 -1.93 -17.70
CA VAL A 243 15.74 -1.91 -18.52
C VAL A 243 16.69 -3.05 -18.15
N VAL A 244 16.85 -3.35 -16.86
CA VAL A 244 17.72 -4.44 -16.37
C VAL A 244 17.27 -5.83 -16.85
N GLY A 245 15.96 -6.00 -17.10
CA GLY A 245 15.36 -7.28 -17.51
C GLY A 245 15.24 -7.46 -19.02
N LEU A 246 15.65 -6.46 -19.81
CA LEU A 246 15.58 -6.48 -21.26
C LEU A 246 16.72 -7.33 -21.83
N ARG A 247 16.36 -8.25 -22.73
CA ARG A 247 17.27 -9.18 -23.39
C ARG A 247 17.27 -8.93 -24.89
N TRP A 248 18.35 -9.29 -25.58
CA TRP A 248 18.44 -9.17 -27.03
C TRP A 248 17.35 -9.97 -27.76
N GLY A 249 17.01 -11.16 -27.24
CA GLY A 249 15.90 -11.96 -27.74
C GLY A 249 14.51 -11.32 -27.57
N ASP A 250 14.37 -10.23 -26.80
CA ASP A 250 13.11 -9.49 -26.72
C ASP A 250 12.94 -8.49 -27.87
N ILE A 251 13.99 -8.23 -28.66
CA ILE A 251 14.01 -7.25 -29.74
C ILE A 251 13.65 -7.93 -31.07
N VAL A 252 12.58 -7.42 -31.70
CA VAL A 252 12.07 -7.88 -32.99
C VAL A 252 12.37 -6.79 -34.02
N TRP A 253 13.55 -6.88 -34.63
CA TRP A 253 14.17 -5.83 -35.47
C TRP A 253 13.39 -5.52 -36.76
N ASP A 254 12.87 -6.55 -37.42
CA ASP A 254 12.07 -6.46 -38.64
C ASP A 254 10.75 -5.70 -38.39
N LYS A 255 10.14 -5.92 -37.22
CA LYS A 255 8.86 -5.27 -36.85
C LYS A 255 9.04 -3.98 -36.08
N GLY A 256 10.26 -3.62 -35.69
CA GLY A 256 10.54 -2.44 -34.86
C GLY A 256 9.86 -2.50 -33.50
N ARG A 257 9.86 -3.66 -32.84
CA ARG A 257 9.16 -3.90 -31.56
C ARG A 257 10.09 -4.50 -30.53
N MET A 258 9.84 -4.22 -29.25
CA MET A 258 10.49 -4.89 -28.13
C MET A 258 9.47 -5.39 -27.11
N THR A 259 9.74 -6.55 -26.53
CA THR A 259 8.92 -7.14 -25.46
C THR A 259 9.45 -6.73 -24.10
N VAL A 260 8.67 -5.97 -23.33
CA VAL A 260 9.08 -5.43 -22.03
C VAL A 260 8.33 -6.12 -20.90
N ARG A 261 9.07 -6.83 -20.05
CA ARG A 261 8.56 -7.40 -18.80
C ARG A 261 8.51 -6.34 -17.71
N SER A 262 7.44 -6.35 -16.92
CA SER A 262 7.18 -5.38 -15.86
C SER A 262 7.14 -6.07 -14.50
N PRO A 263 8.28 -6.23 -13.79
CA PRO A 263 8.36 -6.99 -12.53
C PRO A 263 7.48 -6.44 -11.40
N LYS A 264 7.05 -5.17 -11.51
CA LYS A 264 6.18 -4.52 -10.52
C LYS A 264 4.70 -4.87 -10.73
N THR A 265 4.30 -5.21 -11.95
CA THR A 265 2.91 -5.55 -12.31
C THR A 265 2.73 -7.02 -12.64
N ALA A 266 3.79 -7.83 -12.53
CA ALA A 266 3.74 -9.29 -12.77
C ALA A 266 2.64 -10.03 -11.97
N ASN A 267 2.27 -9.51 -10.79
CA ASN A 267 1.21 -10.10 -9.95
C ASN A 267 -0.21 -9.57 -10.30
N HIS A 268 -0.36 -8.71 -11.31
CA HIS A 268 -1.66 -8.27 -11.81
C HIS A 268 -1.92 -8.97 -13.15
N GLU A 269 -3.05 -9.65 -13.28
CA GLU A 269 -3.44 -10.36 -14.51
C GLU A 269 -3.32 -9.45 -15.73
N GLY A 270 -2.70 -9.95 -16.81
CA GLY A 270 -2.54 -9.23 -18.08
C GLY A 270 -1.51 -8.09 -18.11
N HIS A 271 -0.87 -7.72 -16.99
CA HIS A 271 0.06 -6.57 -16.93
C HIS A 271 1.54 -6.94 -16.75
N ALA A 272 1.89 -8.23 -16.86
CA ALA A 272 3.25 -8.72 -16.69
C ALA A 272 4.18 -8.34 -17.86
N VAL A 273 3.65 -8.23 -19.07
CA VAL A 273 4.40 -8.03 -20.31
C VAL A 273 3.66 -7.04 -21.21
N ARG A 274 4.41 -6.21 -21.94
CA ARG A 274 3.87 -5.34 -22.98
C ARG A 274 4.80 -5.28 -24.18
N VAL A 275 4.24 -4.98 -25.35
CA VAL A 275 5.02 -4.70 -26.57
C VAL A 275 5.17 -3.20 -26.73
N VAL A 276 6.41 -2.75 -26.91
CA VAL A 276 6.78 -1.33 -27.03
C VAL A 276 7.39 -1.10 -28.41
N PRO A 277 6.99 -0.04 -29.14
CA PRO A 277 7.63 0.30 -30.41
C PRO A 277 9.07 0.78 -30.19
N ILE A 278 9.95 0.46 -31.14
CA ILE A 278 11.30 1.00 -31.22
C ILE A 278 11.21 2.28 -32.06
N ALA A 279 11.27 3.43 -31.39
CA ALA A 279 11.27 4.73 -32.08
C ALA A 279 12.47 4.87 -33.02
N PRO A 280 12.36 5.64 -34.12
CA PRO A 280 13.46 5.87 -35.06
C PRO A 280 14.75 6.34 -34.39
N GLU A 281 14.65 7.19 -33.35
CA GLU A 281 15.77 7.70 -32.58
C GLU A 281 16.45 6.64 -31.71
N LEU A 282 15.70 5.61 -31.29
CA LEU A 282 16.20 4.53 -30.43
C LEU A 282 16.88 3.43 -31.25
N ARG A 283 16.39 3.14 -32.46
CA ARG A 283 16.88 2.06 -33.31
C ARG A 283 18.40 2.07 -33.53
N PRO A 284 19.05 3.16 -33.98
CA PRO A 284 20.49 3.15 -34.22
C PRO A 284 21.29 2.92 -32.95
N ILE A 285 20.84 3.45 -31.80
CA ILE A 285 21.52 3.27 -30.52
C ILE A 285 21.49 1.80 -30.08
N LEU A 286 20.35 1.12 -30.28
CA LEU A 286 20.26 -0.31 -29.98
C LEU A 286 21.08 -1.14 -30.97
N GLN A 287 21.12 -0.76 -32.25
CA GLN A 287 21.90 -1.45 -33.26
C GLN A 287 23.41 -1.35 -32.96
N ASP A 288 23.92 -0.13 -32.71
CA ASP A 288 25.31 0.11 -32.33
C ASP A 288 25.71 -0.74 -31.10
N LEU A 289 24.81 -0.82 -30.12
CA LEU A 289 25.04 -1.60 -28.90
C LEU A 289 25.01 -3.11 -29.17
N PHE A 290 24.14 -3.59 -30.07
CA PHE A 290 24.07 -4.99 -30.45
C PHE A 290 25.32 -5.43 -31.21
N ASP A 291 25.76 -4.61 -32.18
CA ASP A 291 26.93 -4.91 -33.02
C ASP A 291 28.23 -4.97 -32.20
N ARG A 292 28.28 -4.23 -31.07
CA ARG A 292 29.40 -4.23 -30.12
C ARG A 292 29.24 -5.24 -28.99
N ALA A 293 28.10 -5.92 -28.87
CA ALA A 293 27.88 -6.88 -27.81
C ALA A 293 28.73 -8.13 -28.04
N GLU A 294 29.27 -8.69 -26.96
CA GLU A 294 29.97 -9.97 -27.03
C GLU A 294 29.02 -11.07 -27.50
N VAL A 295 29.55 -12.01 -28.30
CA VAL A 295 28.77 -13.15 -28.77
C VAL A 295 28.25 -13.93 -27.56
N GLY A 296 26.93 -14.16 -27.52
CA GLY A 296 26.27 -14.84 -26.41
C GLY A 296 25.85 -13.94 -25.25
N ALA A 297 26.13 -12.63 -25.29
CA ALA A 297 25.54 -11.69 -24.36
C ALA A 297 24.02 -11.73 -24.49
N GLU A 298 23.30 -11.99 -23.40
CA GLU A 298 21.84 -12.05 -23.42
C GLU A 298 21.19 -10.71 -23.06
N ALA A 299 21.80 -9.95 -22.15
CA ALA A 299 21.23 -8.72 -21.61
C ALA A 299 21.58 -7.53 -22.50
N VAL A 300 20.60 -6.66 -22.76
CA VAL A 300 20.83 -5.42 -23.54
C VAL A 300 21.72 -4.45 -22.78
N VAL A 301 21.52 -4.33 -21.46
CA VAL A 301 22.33 -3.47 -20.60
C VAL A 301 22.88 -4.27 -19.41
N PRO A 302 23.95 -5.07 -19.60
CA PRO A 302 24.51 -5.92 -18.55
C PRO A 302 24.90 -5.14 -17.30
N ARG A 303 25.39 -3.91 -17.45
CA ARG A 303 25.82 -3.03 -16.34
C ARG A 303 24.74 -2.82 -15.28
N LEU A 304 23.46 -2.81 -15.64
CA LEU A 304 22.38 -2.60 -14.66
C LEU A 304 22.17 -3.79 -13.71
N ARG A 305 22.81 -4.93 -13.96
CA ARG A 305 22.75 -6.11 -13.08
C ARG A 305 23.69 -6.00 -11.89
N ASP A 306 24.65 -5.09 -11.92
CA ASP A 306 25.49 -4.78 -10.78
C ASP A 306 24.69 -3.98 -9.73
N PRO A 307 24.45 -4.53 -8.52
CA PRO A 307 23.69 -3.84 -7.48
C PRO A 307 24.41 -2.62 -6.90
N SER A 308 25.73 -2.47 -7.10
CA SER A 308 26.51 -1.33 -6.59
C SER A 308 26.35 -0.04 -7.41
N MET A 309 25.68 -0.14 -8.56
CA MET A 309 25.48 0.95 -9.52
C MET A 309 24.68 2.13 -8.95
N ASN A 310 25.34 3.28 -8.83
CA ASN A 310 24.67 4.54 -8.52
C ASN A 310 24.27 5.30 -9.80
N LEU A 311 23.10 4.95 -10.33
CA LEU A 311 22.55 5.57 -11.55
C LEU A 311 22.32 7.06 -11.42
N ARG A 312 21.89 7.53 -10.25
CA ARG A 312 21.53 8.94 -10.06
C ARG A 312 22.77 9.83 -10.17
N THR A 313 23.78 9.54 -9.36
CA THR A 313 25.00 10.35 -9.30
C THR A 313 25.73 10.35 -10.63
N GLN A 314 25.82 9.19 -11.29
CA GLN A 314 26.46 9.13 -12.61
C GLN A 314 25.66 9.87 -13.67
N PHE A 315 24.32 9.78 -13.67
CA PHE A 315 23.53 10.51 -14.65
C PHE A 315 23.59 12.03 -14.43
N GLU A 316 23.59 12.51 -13.18
CA GLU A 316 23.80 13.93 -12.86
C GLU A 316 25.16 14.43 -13.39
N ARG A 317 26.22 13.61 -13.31
CA ARG A 317 27.54 13.92 -13.87
C ARG A 317 27.51 14.01 -15.40
N ILE A 318 26.82 13.10 -16.09
CA ILE A 318 26.68 13.13 -17.55
C ILE A 318 25.90 14.38 -17.99
N ILE A 319 24.81 14.71 -17.28
CA ILE A 319 24.02 15.91 -17.52
C ILE A 319 24.88 17.17 -17.38
N GLY A 320 25.71 17.25 -16.32
CA GLY A 320 26.65 18.36 -16.13
C GLY A 320 27.68 18.48 -17.26
N LYS A 321 28.22 17.37 -17.77
CA LYS A 321 29.13 17.36 -18.93
C LYS A 321 28.46 17.88 -20.21
N ALA A 322 27.16 17.70 -20.35
CA ALA A 322 26.38 18.22 -21.48
C ALA A 322 26.06 19.72 -21.35
N GLY A 323 26.47 20.39 -20.27
CA GLY A 323 26.13 21.79 -20.00
C GLY A 323 24.66 22.01 -19.61
N VAL A 324 23.95 20.93 -19.23
CA VAL A 324 22.53 20.99 -18.90
C VAL A 324 22.36 20.97 -17.38
N LYS A 325 21.37 21.72 -16.86
CA LYS A 325 21.03 21.67 -15.44
C LYS A 325 20.23 20.39 -15.12
N PRO A 326 20.62 19.59 -14.11
CA PRO A 326 19.85 18.43 -13.70
C PRO A 326 18.41 18.79 -13.30
N TRP A 327 17.47 17.92 -13.68
CA TRP A 327 16.05 18.08 -13.36
C TRP A 327 15.57 17.11 -12.27
N PRO A 328 14.45 17.38 -11.59
CA PRO A 328 13.87 16.47 -10.62
C PRO A 328 13.50 15.12 -11.25
N ARG A 329 13.55 14.02 -10.48
CA ARG A 329 13.05 12.70 -10.90
C ARG A 329 13.59 12.20 -12.26
N LEU A 330 14.84 12.51 -12.59
CA LEU A 330 15.59 12.16 -13.80
C LEU A 330 14.90 11.17 -14.76
N PHE A 331 14.90 9.88 -14.44
CA PHE A 331 14.33 8.83 -15.30
C PHE A 331 12.80 8.86 -15.43
N HIS A 332 12.07 9.24 -14.38
CA HIS A 332 10.61 9.31 -14.44
C HIS A 332 10.16 10.44 -15.37
N ASN A 333 10.86 11.56 -15.36
CA ASN A 333 10.52 12.70 -16.22
C ASN A 333 10.92 12.44 -17.68
N MET A 334 11.97 11.65 -17.96
CA MET A 334 12.23 11.16 -19.33
C MET A 334 11.08 10.28 -19.84
N ARG A 335 10.59 9.35 -19.01
CA ARG A 335 9.41 8.54 -19.35
C ARG A 335 8.16 9.38 -19.52
N ALA A 336 7.93 10.38 -18.66
CA ALA A 336 6.79 11.29 -18.80
C ALA A 336 6.89 12.10 -20.10
N SER A 337 8.08 12.55 -20.48
CA SER A 337 8.31 13.27 -21.74
C SER A 337 8.03 12.38 -22.95
N CYS A 338 8.48 11.11 -22.92
CA CYS A 338 8.13 10.11 -23.94
C CYS A 338 6.62 9.95 -24.09
N ALA A 339 5.91 9.91 -22.96
CA ALA A 339 4.47 9.78 -22.93
C ALA A 339 3.78 10.98 -23.59
N THR A 340 4.22 12.20 -23.28
CA THR A 340 3.72 13.43 -23.89
C THR A 340 3.91 13.40 -25.41
N ASP A 341 5.13 13.13 -25.89
CA ASP A 341 5.43 13.07 -27.33
C ASP A 341 4.58 12.04 -28.08
N TRP A 342 4.32 10.89 -27.44
CA TRP A 342 3.52 9.85 -28.06
C TRP A 342 2.04 10.18 -28.09
N VAL A 343 1.49 10.84 -27.07
CA VAL A 343 0.06 11.23 -27.09
C VAL A 343 -0.22 12.34 -28.10
N GLU A 344 0.75 13.20 -28.39
CA GLU A 344 0.65 14.17 -29.48
C GLU A 344 0.53 13.48 -30.85
N ARG A 345 1.06 12.25 -31.00
CA ARG A 345 1.13 11.53 -32.29
C ARG A 345 0.17 10.36 -32.42
N PHE A 346 -0.30 9.79 -31.31
CA PHE A 346 -1.05 8.54 -31.27
C PHE A 346 -2.19 8.61 -30.25
N PRO A 347 -3.29 7.84 -30.45
CA PRO A 347 -4.39 7.82 -29.50
C PRO A 347 -3.94 7.41 -28.08
N ALA A 348 -4.42 8.14 -27.06
CA ALA A 348 -3.98 7.97 -25.67
C ALA A 348 -4.11 6.53 -25.12
N HIS A 349 -5.13 5.78 -25.55
CA HIS A 349 -5.31 4.38 -25.13
C HIS A 349 -4.22 3.45 -25.69
N VAL A 350 -3.73 3.71 -26.91
CA VAL A 350 -2.61 2.97 -27.53
C VAL A 350 -1.32 3.25 -26.76
N VAL A 351 -1.06 4.53 -26.48
CA VAL A 351 0.10 4.98 -25.69
C VAL A 351 0.07 4.39 -24.27
N ALA A 352 -1.11 4.28 -23.65
CA ALA A 352 -1.31 3.60 -22.38
C ALA A 352 -0.91 2.12 -22.43
N GLY A 353 -1.26 1.43 -23.51
CA GLY A 353 -0.82 0.06 -23.78
C GLY A 353 0.70 -0.06 -23.87
N TRP A 354 1.36 0.80 -24.67
CA TRP A 354 2.82 0.77 -24.84
C TRP A 354 3.60 1.14 -23.59
N LEU A 355 3.08 2.05 -22.78
CA LEU A 355 3.75 2.44 -21.53
C LEU A 355 3.38 1.51 -20.37
N GLY A 356 2.27 0.80 -20.42
CA GLY A 356 1.75 0.02 -19.29
C GLY A 356 1.30 0.96 -18.15
N HIS A 357 0.48 1.95 -18.49
CA HIS A 357 -0.30 2.74 -17.53
C HIS A 357 -1.66 2.07 -17.30
N SER A 358 -2.22 2.18 -16.10
CA SER A 358 -3.65 1.92 -15.94
C SER A 358 -4.45 3.04 -16.63
N PRO A 359 -5.69 2.79 -17.10
CA PRO A 359 -6.51 3.81 -17.76
C PRO A 359 -6.66 5.12 -16.96
N MET A 360 -6.72 5.02 -15.63
CA MET A 360 -6.82 6.18 -14.73
C MET A 360 -5.49 6.95 -14.59
N ILE A 361 -4.34 6.26 -14.54
CA ILE A 361 -3.00 6.86 -14.53
C ILE A 361 -2.74 7.56 -15.86
N ALA A 362 -3.17 6.95 -16.97
CA ALA A 362 -3.14 7.52 -18.30
C ALA A 362 -3.76 8.93 -18.35
N ALA A 363 -5.02 9.08 -17.91
CA ALA A 363 -5.71 10.37 -17.92
C ALA A 363 -4.99 11.49 -17.14
N GLN A 364 -4.30 11.17 -16.03
CA GLN A 364 -3.60 12.16 -15.20
C GLN A 364 -2.20 12.52 -15.72
N HIS A 365 -1.54 11.63 -16.45
CA HIS A 365 -0.15 11.82 -16.90
C HIS A 365 -0.02 12.39 -18.30
N TYR A 366 -1.01 12.21 -19.17
CA TYR A 366 -0.94 12.63 -20.58
C TYR A 366 -1.30 14.10 -20.82
N LEU A 367 -1.84 14.78 -19.81
CA LEU A 367 -2.27 16.18 -19.91
C LEU A 367 -1.20 17.16 -19.41
N GLN A 368 0.09 16.90 -19.70
CA GLN A 368 1.13 17.88 -19.41
C GLN A 368 1.09 18.99 -20.46
N THR A 369 0.70 20.20 -20.03
CA THR A 369 0.72 21.39 -20.89
C THR A 369 2.17 21.80 -21.18
N ARG A 370 2.47 22.08 -22.45
CA ARG A 370 3.76 22.59 -22.93
C ARG A 370 3.57 24.03 -23.38
N ASP A 371 4.63 24.83 -23.38
CA ASP A 371 4.60 26.18 -23.95
C ASP A 371 4.17 26.15 -25.42
N ALA A 372 4.62 25.14 -26.18
CA ALA A 372 4.16 24.89 -27.54
C ALA A 372 2.64 24.68 -27.69
N HIS A 373 1.94 24.19 -26.65
CA HIS A 373 0.47 24.11 -26.67
C HIS A 373 -0.17 25.49 -26.52
N PHE A 374 0.43 26.37 -25.72
CA PHE A 374 -0.01 27.76 -25.61
C PHE A 374 0.26 28.51 -26.91
N ASP A 375 1.45 28.36 -27.49
CA ASP A 375 1.85 28.99 -28.75
C ASP A 375 0.93 28.59 -29.91
N LEU A 376 0.63 27.28 -30.05
CA LEU A 376 -0.30 26.77 -31.06
C LEU A 376 -1.73 27.30 -30.84
N ALA A 377 -2.22 27.33 -29.59
CA ALA A 377 -3.56 27.81 -29.28
C ALA A 377 -3.69 29.34 -29.44
N ALA A 378 -2.60 30.08 -29.18
CA ALA A 378 -2.53 31.53 -29.33
C ALA A 378 -2.24 31.99 -30.77
N GLY A 379 -1.93 31.05 -31.68
CA GLY A 379 -1.54 31.37 -33.07
C GLY A 379 -0.16 32.02 -33.19
N VAL A 380 0.69 31.85 -32.17
CA VAL A 380 2.04 32.42 -32.10
C VAL A 380 3.06 31.31 -32.36
N GLY A 381 3.14 30.82 -33.60
CA GLY A 381 4.10 29.80 -34.01
C GLY A 381 3.66 29.02 -35.26
N GLU A 382 4.62 28.49 -36.03
CA GLU A 382 4.30 27.60 -37.16
C GLU A 382 3.63 26.33 -36.64
N ALA A 383 2.40 26.09 -37.10
CA ALA A 383 1.66 24.88 -36.76
C ALA A 383 2.42 23.66 -37.29
N ALA A 384 2.97 22.85 -36.38
CA ALA A 384 3.38 21.50 -36.73
C ALA A 384 2.14 20.75 -37.23
N ALA A 385 2.15 20.40 -38.52
CA ALA A 385 1.04 19.72 -39.18
C ALA A 385 0.69 18.42 -38.43
N ASN A 386 -0.45 18.41 -37.75
CA ASN A 386 -1.05 17.20 -37.22
C ASN A 386 -1.65 16.42 -38.41
N PRO A 387 -1.20 15.19 -38.73
CA PRO A 387 -1.91 14.32 -39.65
C PRO A 387 -3.07 13.65 -38.90
N ALA A 388 -4.02 14.44 -38.45
CA ALA A 388 -5.24 13.96 -37.80
C ALA A 388 -6.43 14.91 -38.05
N THR A 389 -6.49 15.51 -39.24
CA THR A 389 -7.76 16.00 -39.78
C THR A 389 -8.21 14.98 -40.82
N HIS A 390 -9.03 14.02 -40.40
CA HIS A 390 -9.92 13.37 -41.35
C HIS A 390 -10.83 14.46 -41.91
N THR A 391 -10.52 14.88 -43.13
CA THR A 391 -11.42 15.60 -44.02
C THR A 391 -12.71 14.79 -44.12
N ARG A 392 -13.76 15.28 -43.46
CA ARG A 392 -15.12 14.79 -43.65
C ARG A 392 -15.56 15.28 -45.04
N PRO A 393 -15.94 14.42 -45.99
CA PRO A 393 -16.52 14.90 -47.23
C PRO A 393 -17.84 15.58 -46.90
N SER A 394 -18.00 16.82 -47.34
CA SER A 394 -19.27 17.53 -47.33
C SER A 394 -20.22 16.87 -48.33
N HIS A 395 -21.27 16.22 -47.85
CA HIS A 395 -22.45 15.94 -48.65
C HIS A 395 -23.65 16.77 -48.16
N PRO A 396 -24.53 17.20 -49.07
CA PRO A 396 -25.53 18.23 -48.81
C PRO A 396 -26.82 17.65 -48.21
N THR A 397 -27.44 18.48 -47.38
CA THR A 397 -28.87 18.64 -47.08
C THR A 397 -29.78 17.40 -47.16
N GLY A 398 -30.23 16.93 -46.00
CA GLY A 398 -31.32 15.96 -45.87
C GLY A 398 -31.93 15.99 -44.46
N GLU A 399 -33.07 16.67 -44.38
CA GLU A 399 -34.18 16.62 -43.40
C GLU A 399 -33.92 16.40 -41.90
N GLN A 400 -34.41 17.38 -41.13
CA GLN A 400 -34.54 17.38 -39.68
C GLN A 400 -35.59 16.36 -39.22
N GLY A 401 -35.16 15.37 -38.45
CA GLY A 401 -36.03 14.58 -37.57
C GLY A 401 -35.80 15.01 -36.13
N GLU A 402 -36.79 15.67 -35.53
CA GLU A 402 -36.85 15.92 -34.09
C GLU A 402 -36.92 14.61 -33.30
N SER A 403 -36.17 14.48 -32.20
CA SER A 403 -36.78 14.15 -30.90
C SER A 403 -35.81 14.24 -29.71
N LYS A 404 -36.15 15.18 -28.81
CA LYS A 404 -36.23 15.09 -27.34
C LYS A 404 -35.04 14.55 -26.54
N ASN A 405 -34.35 15.51 -25.90
CA ASN A 405 -33.67 15.33 -24.62
C ASN A 405 -34.61 14.68 -23.59
N THR A 406 -34.13 13.64 -22.91
CA THR A 406 -34.65 13.24 -21.60
C THR A 406 -33.50 13.03 -20.63
N GLU A 407 -33.80 13.43 -19.40
CA GLU A 407 -32.89 13.66 -18.30
C GLU A 407 -32.24 12.38 -17.77
N ASN A 408 -31.05 12.55 -17.20
CA ASN A 408 -30.42 11.58 -16.32
C ASN A 408 -31.35 11.31 -15.11
N PRO A 409 -31.43 10.06 -14.65
CA PRO A 409 -31.06 9.86 -13.25
C PRO A 409 -30.16 8.64 -13.04
N ALA A 410 -29.23 8.82 -12.12
CA ALA A 410 -28.52 7.75 -11.45
C ALA A 410 -29.50 6.91 -10.62
N GLU A 411 -29.38 5.58 -10.64
CA GLU A 411 -29.36 4.75 -9.43
C GLU A 411 -29.02 3.28 -9.73
N LEU A 412 -28.15 2.74 -8.88
CA LEU A 412 -27.68 1.37 -8.79
C LEU A 412 -28.67 0.53 -7.98
N VAL A 413 -29.25 -0.52 -8.57
CA VAL A 413 -29.69 -1.79 -7.93
C VAL A 413 -29.65 -2.82 -9.08
N GLY A 414 -28.95 -3.95 -9.07
CA GLY A 414 -28.82 -4.97 -8.03
C GLY A 414 -29.64 -6.19 -8.45
N CYS A 415 -29.02 -7.16 -9.16
CA CYS A 415 -29.51 -8.54 -9.22
C CYS A 415 -28.37 -9.48 -9.60
N GLY A 416 -27.95 -10.28 -8.64
CA GLY A 416 -27.08 -11.43 -8.87
C GLY A 416 -27.86 -12.56 -9.55
N VAL A 417 -27.17 -13.28 -10.43
CA VAL A 417 -27.59 -14.61 -10.86
C VAL A 417 -26.58 -15.59 -10.25
N GLY A 418 -27.08 -16.53 -9.46
CA GLY A 418 -26.29 -17.56 -8.79
C GLY A 418 -25.79 -18.60 -9.80
N CYS A 419 -24.55 -19.05 -9.60
CA CYS A 419 -24.00 -20.23 -10.28
C CYS A 419 -23.75 -21.32 -9.25
N ASP A 420 -24.08 -22.55 -9.65
CA ASP A 420 -24.12 -23.77 -8.84
C ASP A 420 -22.79 -24.13 -8.13
N PRO A 421 -22.85 -24.85 -7.00
CA PRO A 421 -21.65 -25.27 -6.27
C PRO A 421 -20.89 -26.36 -7.04
N VAL A 422 -19.65 -26.06 -7.44
CA VAL A 422 -18.72 -27.06 -7.99
C VAL A 422 -18.28 -27.98 -6.85
N VAL A 423 -18.57 -29.27 -7.01
CA VAL A 423 -18.13 -30.36 -6.13
C VAL A 423 -16.60 -30.43 -6.13
N CYS A 424 -15.98 -30.07 -5.00
CA CYS A 424 -14.55 -30.28 -4.76
C CYS A 424 -14.25 -31.76 -4.51
N GLY A 425 -14.00 -32.52 -5.58
CA GLY A 425 -13.31 -33.81 -5.49
C GLY A 425 -11.83 -33.59 -5.15
N LYS A 426 -11.31 -34.29 -4.13
CA LYS A 426 -9.87 -34.30 -3.82
C LYS A 426 -9.11 -35.00 -4.94
N MET A 427 -8.16 -34.32 -5.57
CA MET A 427 -7.23 -34.97 -6.52
C MET A 427 -6.30 -35.95 -5.79
N PRO A 428 -6.09 -37.17 -6.31
CA PRO A 428 -5.07 -38.09 -5.81
C PRO A 428 -3.65 -37.61 -6.16
N PRO A 429 -2.62 -38.05 -5.43
CA PRO A 429 -1.28 -37.44 -5.45
C PRO A 429 -0.35 -38.07 -6.49
N GLU A 430 -0.74 -38.12 -7.76
CA GLU A 430 0.13 -38.62 -8.84
C GLU A 430 0.25 -37.60 -9.97
N GLY A 431 1.49 -37.17 -10.23
CA GLY A 431 1.83 -36.12 -11.18
C GLY A 431 1.75 -36.55 -12.64
N LEU A 432 1.45 -35.59 -13.51
CA LEU A 432 1.42 -35.73 -14.96
C LEU A 432 2.85 -35.77 -15.53
N GLU A 433 3.52 -36.92 -15.46
CA GLU A 433 4.66 -37.23 -16.32
C GLU A 433 4.54 -38.67 -16.87
N PRO A 434 4.81 -38.90 -18.17
CA PRO A 434 4.84 -40.23 -18.75
C PRO A 434 6.12 -40.98 -18.34
N THR A 435 5.96 -42.18 -17.79
CA THR A 435 7.07 -43.10 -17.48
C THR A 435 7.75 -43.59 -18.76
N THR A 436 8.97 -43.16 -19.01
CA THR A 436 9.89 -43.78 -19.97
C THR A 436 10.82 -44.78 -19.28
N ARG A 437 10.55 -46.06 -19.57
CA ARG A 437 11.36 -47.30 -19.43
C ARG A 437 11.89 -47.71 -18.06
#